data_AF-Q8KI66-F1
#
_entry.id   AF-Q8KI66-F1
#
_cell.length_a   1.000
_cell.length_b   1.000
_cell.length_c   1.000
_cell.angle_alpha   90.00
_cell.angle_beta   90.00
_cell.angle_gamma   90.00
#
_symmetry.space_group_name_H-M   'P 1'
#
loop_
_entity.id
_entity.type
_entity.pdbx_description
1 polymer ?
#
loop_
_entity_poly.entity_id
_entity_poly.type
_entity_poly.pdbx_seq_one_letter_code
_entity_poly.pdbx_strand_id
1 'polypeptide(L)'
;ILQRMRTLSLQSANEINNTEEREKIADELTQLKDEIERISSSTEFNGKKLLDGTSSTIRLQVGASYGTNVSGTSNNNNEIEIQLVNTASIMASAGITTTSIGSMKAGGTTGTDAAKTMVSSLDAAL
;
A
#
# COMPACT_ATOMS: atom_id res chain seq x y z
N ILE A 1 4.68 -7.92 3.14
CA ILE A 1 5.56 -7.22 2.19
C ILE A 1 6.01 -5.87 2.73
N LEU A 2 5.10 -4.99 3.15
CA LEU A 2 5.45 -3.68 3.72
C LEU A 2 6.43 -3.75 4.90
N GLN A 3 6.25 -4.69 5.83
CA GLN A 3 7.21 -4.90 6.93
C GLN A 3 8.62 -5.28 6.45
N ARG A 4 8.74 -6.04 5.35
CA ARG A 4 10.04 -6.39 4.75
C ARG A 4 10.67 -5.16 4.09
N MET A 5 9.89 -4.37 3.36
CA MET A 5 10.35 -3.08 2.80
C MET A 5 10.84 -2.14 3.90
N ARG A 6 10.18 -2.13 5.07
CA ARG A 6 10.61 -1.35 6.23
C ARG A 6 11.97 -1.79 6.74
N THR A 7 12.18 -3.11 6.93
CA THR A 7 13.47 -3.64 7.38
C THR A 7 14.59 -3.30 6.41
N LEU A 8 14.34 -3.41 5.10
CA LEU A 8 15.31 -3.04 4.06
C LEU A 8 15.61 -1.54 4.04
N SER A 9 14.59 -0.70 4.16
CA SER A 9 14.77 0.76 4.22
C SER A 9 15.54 1.18 5.46
N LEU A 10 15.30 0.55 6.61
CA LEU A 10 16.09 0.72 7.83
C LEU A 10 17.55 0.30 7.65
N GLN A 11 17.79 -0.81 6.95
CA GLN A 11 19.15 -1.23 6.60
C GLN A 11 19.83 -0.17 5.75
N SER A 12 19.18 0.31 4.68
CA SER A 12 19.71 1.36 3.79
C SER A 12 19.90 2.72 4.48
N ALA A 13 19.15 2.99 5.55
CA ALA A 13 19.25 4.22 6.34
C ALA A 13 20.46 4.22 7.30
N ASN A 14 21.19 3.12 7.41
CA ASN A 14 22.43 3.08 8.16
C ASN A 14 23.58 3.69 7.32
N GLU A 15 24.32 4.62 7.93
CA GLU A 15 25.26 5.53 7.26
C GLU A 15 26.54 4.83 6.77
N ILE A 16 26.78 3.60 7.24
CA ILE A 16 27.96 2.78 6.93
C ILE A 16 27.82 2.03 5.60
N ASN A 17 26.60 1.91 5.05
CA ASN A 17 26.43 1.19 3.79
C ASN A 17 27.15 1.92 2.65
N ASN A 18 27.83 1.16 1.80
CA ASN A 18 28.37 1.69 0.56
C ASN A 18 27.25 1.85 -0.49
N THR A 19 27.54 2.56 -1.59
CA THR A 19 26.54 2.85 -2.63
C THR A 19 26.01 1.57 -3.31
N GLU A 20 26.86 0.55 -3.48
CA GLU A 20 26.45 -0.74 -4.09
C GLU A 20 25.45 -1.50 -3.22
N GLU A 21 25.62 -1.49 -1.89
CA GLU A 21 24.68 -2.10 -0.95
C GLU A 21 23.32 -1.41 -0.99
N ARG A 22 23.30 -0.08 -1.03
CA ARG A 22 22.05 0.69 -1.18
C ARG A 22 21.38 0.43 -2.52
N GLU A 23 22.13 0.24 -3.58
CA GLU A 23 21.59 -0.13 -4.89
C GLU A 23 20.87 -1.47 -4.85
N LYS A 24 21.52 -2.51 -4.28
CA LYS A 24 20.89 -3.83 -4.12
C LYS A 24 19.63 -3.77 -3.27
N ILE A 25 19.66 -2.99 -2.19
CA ILE A 25 18.48 -2.78 -1.33
C ILE A 25 17.36 -2.09 -2.11
N ALA A 26 17.67 -1.05 -2.88
CA ALA A 26 16.69 -0.34 -3.71
C ALA A 26 16.09 -1.24 -4.80
N ASP A 27 16.88 -2.16 -5.35
CA ASP A 27 16.40 -3.15 -6.32
C ASP A 27 15.45 -4.17 -5.65
N GLU A 28 15.78 -4.67 -4.45
CA GLU A 28 14.87 -5.53 -3.67
C GLU A 28 13.57 -4.78 -3.32
N LEU A 29 13.66 -3.50 -2.92
CA LEU A 29 12.49 -2.65 -2.67
C LEU A 29 11.61 -2.47 -3.90
N THR A 30 12.21 -2.34 -5.08
CA THR A 30 11.49 -2.24 -6.35
C THR A 30 10.72 -3.52 -6.64
N GLN A 31 11.36 -4.69 -6.47
CA GLN A 31 10.69 -5.98 -6.65
C GLN A 31 9.52 -6.17 -5.67
N LEU A 32 9.70 -5.75 -4.42
CA LEU A 32 8.64 -5.83 -3.41
C LEU A 32 7.47 -4.88 -3.73
N LYS A 33 7.76 -3.69 -4.25
CA LYS A 33 6.73 -2.77 -4.77
C LYS A 33 5.94 -3.43 -5.90
N ASP A 34 6.64 -4.02 -6.87
CA ASP A 34 5.99 -4.61 -8.04
C ASP A 34 5.14 -5.83 -7.65
N GLU A 35 5.56 -6.58 -6.63
CA GLU A 35 4.73 -7.64 -6.05
C GLU A 35 3.46 -7.10 -5.38
N ILE A 36 3.52 -5.93 -4.72
CA ILE A 36 2.31 -5.27 -4.18
C ILE A 36 1.37 -4.85 -5.31
N GLU A 37 1.89 -4.30 -6.42
CA GLU A 37 1.09 -3.95 -7.61
C GLU A 37 0.46 -5.19 -8.26
N ARG A 38 1.18 -6.32 -8.29
CA ARG A 38 0.65 -7.60 -8.76
C ARG A 38 -0.47 -8.10 -7.85
N ILE A 39 -0.32 -8.02 -6.53
CA ILE A 39 -1.38 -8.41 -5.58
C ILE A 39 -2.60 -7.49 -5.74
N SER A 40 -2.39 -6.19 -5.86
CA SER A 40 -3.44 -5.19 -6.09
C SER A 40 -4.28 -5.51 -7.33
N SER A 41 -3.62 -5.81 -8.45
CA SER A 41 -4.26 -6.09 -9.75
C SER A 41 -4.83 -7.50 -9.89
N SER A 42 -4.26 -8.51 -9.21
CA SER A 42 -4.73 -9.90 -9.31
C SER A 42 -5.79 -10.27 -8.29
N THR A 43 -5.90 -9.54 -7.17
CA THR A 43 -6.89 -9.85 -6.12
C THR A 43 -8.30 -9.51 -6.59
N GLU A 44 -9.09 -10.56 -6.84
CA GLU A 44 -10.47 -10.46 -7.28
C GLU A 44 -11.37 -11.46 -6.56
N PHE A 45 -12.65 -11.11 -6.44
CA PHE A 45 -13.69 -12.01 -5.98
C PHE A 45 -14.85 -11.99 -6.97
N ASN A 46 -15.19 -13.16 -7.52
CA ASN A 46 -16.25 -13.31 -8.51
C ASN A 46 -16.12 -12.31 -9.68
N GLY A 47 -14.89 -12.14 -10.20
CA GLY A 47 -14.57 -11.21 -11.28
C GLY A 47 -14.57 -9.73 -10.92
N LYS A 48 -14.81 -9.35 -9.65
CA LYS A 48 -14.67 -7.97 -9.17
C LYS A 48 -13.29 -7.78 -8.53
N LYS A 49 -12.56 -6.78 -9.02
CA LYS A 49 -11.29 -6.37 -8.43
C LYS A 49 -11.51 -5.75 -7.06
N LEU A 50 -10.68 -6.15 -6.11
CA LEU A 50 -10.83 -5.75 -4.72
C LEU A 50 -9.84 -4.64 -4.33
N LEU A 51 -8.60 -4.73 -4.79
CA LEU A 51 -7.50 -3.93 -4.24
C LEU A 51 -6.87 -2.96 -5.26
N ASP A 52 -7.44 -2.88 -6.47
CA ASP A 52 -6.95 -2.04 -7.57
C ASP A 52 -7.46 -0.59 -7.52
N GLY A 53 -8.39 -0.29 -6.61
CA GLY A 53 -9.01 1.02 -6.44
C GLY A 53 -10.17 1.35 -7.35
N THR A 54 -10.58 0.43 -8.23
CA THR A 54 -11.80 0.61 -9.03
C THR A 54 -13.07 0.49 -8.18
N SER A 55 -13.01 -0.31 -7.12
CA SER A 55 -14.10 -0.49 -6.15
C SER A 55 -13.67 0.06 -4.78
N SER A 56 -14.36 1.07 -4.28
CA SER A 56 -14.10 1.65 -2.95
C SER A 56 -14.85 0.92 -1.83
N THR A 57 -15.96 0.28 -2.18
CA THR A 57 -16.91 -0.26 -1.22
C THR A 57 -17.59 -1.51 -1.77
N ILE A 58 -17.62 -2.58 -0.97
CA ILE A 58 -18.49 -3.74 -1.20
C ILE A 58 -19.60 -3.71 -0.17
N ARG A 59 -20.84 -3.83 -0.65
CA ARG A 59 -22.02 -4.00 0.20
C ARG A 59 -22.51 -5.43 0.08
N LEU A 60 -22.60 -6.11 1.21
CA LEU A 60 -23.15 -7.46 1.30
C LEU A 60 -24.49 -7.39 1.99
N GLN A 61 -25.56 -7.68 1.25
CA GLN A 61 -26.90 -7.81 1.80
C GLN A 61 -26.97 -9.09 2.64
N VAL A 62 -27.23 -8.96 3.94
CA VAL A 62 -27.34 -10.08 4.89
C VAL A 62 -28.74 -10.23 5.50
N GLY A 63 -29.64 -9.27 5.27
CA GLY A 63 -31.02 -9.31 5.73
C GLY A 63 -32.07 -9.46 4.62
N ALA A 64 -33.33 -9.65 5.02
CA ALA A 64 -34.43 -9.94 4.10
C ALA A 64 -34.91 -8.75 3.25
N SER A 65 -34.54 -7.51 3.59
CA SER A 65 -34.95 -6.30 2.85
C SER A 65 -33.80 -5.30 2.69
N TYR A 66 -33.69 -4.72 1.49
CA TYR A 66 -32.86 -3.55 1.15
C TYR A 66 -33.78 -2.34 0.92
N GLY A 67 -33.43 -1.17 1.46
CA GLY A 67 -34.17 0.08 1.23
C GLY A 67 -35.04 0.56 2.39
N THR A 68 -36.11 1.30 2.08
CA THR A 68 -37.01 1.89 3.06
C THR A 68 -37.88 0.81 3.72
N ASN A 69 -37.92 0.80 5.05
CA ASN A 69 -38.87 -0.01 5.81
C ASN A 69 -40.31 0.43 5.45
N VAL A 70 -41.34 -0.34 5.84
CA VAL A 70 -42.77 0.00 5.57
C VAL A 70 -43.15 1.43 6.05
N SER A 71 -42.39 1.99 6.99
CA SER A 71 -42.52 3.38 7.48
C SER A 71 -41.72 4.45 6.71
N GLY A 72 -41.08 4.13 5.57
CA GLY A 72 -40.31 5.09 4.77
C GLY A 72 -38.90 5.40 5.29
N THR A 73 -38.44 4.74 6.35
CA THR A 73 -37.10 4.95 6.93
C THR A 73 -36.07 4.04 6.25
N SER A 74 -34.92 4.57 5.83
CA SER A 74 -33.81 3.79 5.26
C SER A 74 -33.35 2.71 6.25
N ASN A 75 -33.51 1.44 5.90
CA ASN A 75 -33.06 0.32 6.74
C ASN A 75 -31.64 -0.10 6.33
N ASN A 76 -30.66 0.55 6.92
CA ASN A 76 -29.24 0.30 6.65
C ASN A 76 -28.67 -0.82 7.55
N ASN A 77 -29.51 -1.46 8.39
CA ASN A 77 -29.08 -2.43 9.39
C ASN A 77 -28.94 -3.85 8.84
N ASN A 78 -29.23 -4.04 7.54
CA ASN A 78 -29.24 -5.34 6.86
C ASN A 78 -28.09 -5.50 5.86
N GLU A 79 -27.16 -4.56 5.83
CA GLU A 79 -25.98 -4.60 4.97
C GLU A 79 -24.70 -4.61 5.79
N ILE A 80 -23.74 -5.40 5.35
CA ILE A 80 -22.35 -5.26 5.77
C ILE A 80 -21.64 -4.42 4.72
N GLU A 81 -21.23 -3.22 5.10
CA GLU A 81 -20.38 -2.36 4.28
C GLU A 81 -18.91 -2.68 4.58
N ILE A 82 -18.20 -3.12 3.55
CA ILE A 82 -16.75 -3.34 3.58
C ILE A 82 -16.15 -2.19 2.79
N GLN A 83 -15.39 -1.33 3.46
CA GLN A 83 -14.55 -0.37 2.75
C GLN A 83 -13.30 -1.08 2.25
N LEU A 84 -13.05 -0.98 0.95
CA LEU A 84 -11.89 -1.58 0.32
C LEU A 84 -10.78 -0.54 0.31
N VAL A 85 -9.60 -1.02 0.69
CA VAL A 85 -8.39 -0.21 0.73
C VAL A 85 -7.64 -0.42 -0.57
N ASN A 86 -7.44 0.65 -1.32
CA ASN A 86 -6.60 0.62 -2.51
C ASN A 86 -5.11 0.65 -2.09
N THR A 87 -4.45 -0.49 -2.24
CA THR A 87 -3.05 -0.67 -1.85
C THR A 87 -2.09 0.19 -2.68
N ALA A 88 -2.41 0.45 -3.95
CA ALA A 88 -1.61 1.35 -4.80
C ALA A 88 -1.74 2.81 -4.35
N SER A 89 -2.94 3.22 -3.92
CA SER A 89 -3.15 4.57 -3.38
C SER A 89 -2.53 4.78 -1.99
N ILE A 90 -2.39 3.73 -1.17
CA ILE A 90 -1.60 3.78 0.08
C ILE A 90 -0.13 4.03 -0.24
N MET A 91 0.46 3.28 -1.18
CA MET A 91 1.86 3.49 -1.53
C MET A 91 2.11 4.88 -2.13
N ALA A 92 1.23 5.33 -3.02
CA ALA A 92 1.34 6.65 -3.63
C ALA A 92 1.14 7.78 -2.62
N SER A 93 0.14 7.69 -1.73
CA SER A 93 -0.12 8.70 -0.69
C SER A 93 0.95 8.71 0.39
N ALA A 94 1.56 7.55 0.68
CA ALA A 94 2.70 7.44 1.57
C ALA A 94 4.01 7.93 0.92
N GLY A 95 4.05 8.20 -0.39
CA GLY A 95 5.26 8.65 -1.09
C GLY A 95 6.24 7.52 -1.45
N ILE A 96 5.78 6.26 -1.44
CA ILE A 96 6.54 5.08 -1.87
C ILE A 96 6.43 4.99 -3.39
N THR A 97 7.40 5.57 -4.10
CA THR A 97 7.42 5.71 -5.56
C THR A 97 8.74 5.18 -6.11
N THR A 98 8.79 4.90 -7.41
CA THR A 98 10.06 4.54 -8.09
C THR A 98 11.11 5.64 -7.91
N THR A 99 10.69 6.91 -7.88
CA THR A 99 11.57 8.05 -7.61
C THR A 99 12.13 8.04 -6.19
N SER A 100 11.29 7.82 -5.17
CA SER A 100 11.77 7.79 -3.78
C SER A 100 12.66 6.58 -3.49
N ILE A 101 12.37 5.41 -4.09
CA ILE A 101 13.28 4.25 -4.08
C ILE A 101 14.59 4.58 -4.79
N GLY A 102 14.53 5.23 -5.96
CA GLY A 102 15.70 5.65 -6.73
C GLY A 102 16.62 6.62 -5.97
N SER A 103 16.04 7.54 -5.19
CA SER A 103 16.80 8.48 -4.35
C SER A 103 17.63 7.78 -3.26
N MET A 104 17.26 6.57 -2.84
CA MET A 104 18.03 5.79 -1.87
C MET A 104 19.37 5.30 -2.45
N LYS A 105 19.50 5.23 -3.78
CA LYS A 105 20.76 4.85 -4.45
C LYS A 105 21.84 5.92 -4.35
N ALA A 106 21.51 7.13 -3.90
CA ALA A 106 22.48 8.22 -3.78
C ALA A 106 23.60 7.90 -2.76
N GLY A 107 24.79 8.46 -2.99
CA GLY A 107 25.91 8.39 -2.06
C GLY A 107 25.75 9.35 -0.87
N GLY A 108 26.41 9.03 0.25
CA GLY A 108 26.50 9.92 1.41
C GLY A 108 25.16 10.20 2.10
N THR A 109 25.05 11.39 2.71
CA THR A 109 23.89 11.78 3.51
C THR A 109 22.59 11.82 2.72
N THR A 110 22.63 12.13 1.42
CA THR A 110 21.44 12.16 0.56
C THR A 110 20.75 10.80 0.46
N GLY A 111 21.50 9.71 0.25
CA GLY A 111 20.92 8.37 0.19
C GLY A 111 20.40 7.91 1.56
N THR A 112 21.14 8.24 2.62
CA THR A 112 20.74 7.98 4.02
C THR A 112 19.45 8.70 4.38
N ASP A 113 19.29 9.97 3.99
CA ASP A 113 18.09 10.76 4.28
C ASP A 113 16.90 10.28 3.45
N ALA A 114 17.10 9.93 2.17
CA ALA A 114 16.06 9.30 1.35
C ALA A 114 15.57 7.97 1.96
N ALA A 115 16.48 7.15 2.49
CA ALA A 115 16.13 5.91 3.16
C ALA A 115 15.35 6.15 4.47
N LYS A 116 15.72 7.17 5.26
CA LYS A 116 14.93 7.59 6.44
C LYS A 116 13.54 8.07 6.05
N THR A 117 13.41 8.87 5.00
CA THR A 117 12.10 9.28 4.46
C THR A 117 11.28 8.06 4.06
N MET A 118 11.89 7.08 3.39
CA MET A 118 11.21 5.84 3.02
C MET A 118 10.72 5.04 4.25
N VAL A 119 11.50 4.99 5.33
CA VAL A 119 11.05 4.38 6.60
C VAL A 119 9.82 5.12 7.14
N SER A 120 9.84 6.46 7.19
CA SER A 120 8.68 7.24 7.65
C SER A 120 7.46 7.05 6.76
N SER A 121 7.63 6.99 5.44
CA SER A 121 6.57 6.66 4.48
C SER A 121 5.96 5.28 4.72
N LEU A 122 6.79 4.26 4.93
CA LEU A 122 6.34 2.90 5.23
C LEU A 122 5.64 2.81 6.60
N ASP A 123 6.09 3.59 7.58
CA ASP A 123 5.45 3.66 8.90
C ASP A 123 4.08 4.34 8.85
N ALA A 124 3.88 5.32 7.97
CA ALA A 124 2.57 5.94 7.75
C ALA A 124 1.58 5.04 6.99
N ALA A 125 2.10 4.08 6.22
CA ALA A 125 1.31 3.13 5.43
C ALA A 125 0.89 1.86 6.21
N LEU A 126 1.52 1.59 7.36
CA LEU A 126 1.27 0.45 8.26
C LEU A 126 0.23 0.81 9.33
#